data_AF-A0A6B2S731-F1
#
_entry.id   AF-A0A6B2S731-F1
#
_cell.length_a   1.000
_cell.length_b   1.000
_cell.length_c   1.000
_cell.angle_alpha   90.00
_cell.angle_beta   90.00
_cell.angle_gamma   90.00
#
_symmetry.space_group_name_H-M   'P 1'
#
loop_
_entity.id
_entity.type
_entity.pdbx_description
1 polymer ?
#
loop_
_entity_poly.entity_id
_entity_poly.type
_entity_poly.pdbx_seq_one_letter_code
_entity_poly.pdbx_strand_id
1 'polypeptide(L)'
;MADTLDSSLPQADRYRFSVTSDNKPDWSYNISCTVDGDKKELLQLTAKMGVEMPWREWEKNHVPPRSGETSYFNAGIKGVSGPALAVIDVPCYTHESSSGQPHNLTVTALAFKPMQGSDKQIRQDFVDLALDFARASHKDAKCDRPSQLPAKVAAPSE
;
A
#
# COMPACT_ATOMS: atom_id res chain seq x y z
N MET A 1 1.52 -12.72 -1.59
CA MET A 1 2.21 -11.62 -0.89
C MET A 1 3.70 -11.87 -0.73
N ALA A 2 4.17 -13.05 -0.31
CA ALA A 2 5.61 -13.34 -0.23
C ALA A 2 6.27 -13.35 -1.64
N ASP A 3 5.65 -14.04 -2.60
CA ASP A 3 6.24 -14.28 -3.93
C ASP A 3 6.45 -13.02 -4.79
N THR A 4 5.75 -11.90 -4.50
CA THR A 4 5.78 -10.68 -5.32
C THR A 4 7.13 -9.96 -5.25
N LEU A 5 7.90 -10.15 -4.18
CA LEU A 5 9.17 -9.44 -3.96
C LEU A 5 10.39 -10.34 -3.82
N ASP A 6 10.26 -11.65 -4.01
CA ASP A 6 11.36 -12.60 -3.80
C ASP A 6 12.61 -12.26 -4.64
N SER A 7 12.44 -11.70 -5.84
CA SER A 7 13.56 -11.25 -6.69
C SER A 7 14.08 -9.86 -6.38
N SER A 8 13.32 -9.06 -5.64
CA SER A 8 13.52 -7.61 -5.54
C SER A 8 13.94 -7.17 -4.14
N LEU A 9 13.72 -8.01 -3.11
CA LEU A 9 14.26 -7.78 -1.77
C LEU A 9 15.79 -7.79 -1.78
N PRO A 10 16.46 -6.88 -1.07
CA PRO A 10 17.90 -6.92 -0.86
C PRO A 10 18.34 -8.25 -0.24
N GLN A 11 19.45 -8.82 -0.74
CA GLN A 11 20.04 -10.05 -0.17
C GLN A 11 20.25 -9.93 1.34
N ALA A 12 19.81 -10.93 2.08
CA ALA A 12 20.01 -11.08 3.51
C ALA A 12 20.17 -12.56 3.86
N ASP A 13 20.95 -12.86 4.90
CA ASP A 13 21.12 -14.25 5.35
C ASP A 13 19.82 -14.78 5.97
N ARG A 14 19.04 -13.88 6.58
CA ARG A 14 17.73 -14.21 7.17
C ARG A 14 16.76 -13.05 7.01
N TYR A 15 15.55 -13.39 6.57
CA TYR A 15 14.40 -12.50 6.60
C TYR A 15 13.53 -12.77 7.82
N ARG A 16 12.95 -11.70 8.38
CA ARG A 16 11.91 -11.75 9.40
C ARG A 16 10.72 -10.93 8.95
N PHE A 17 9.54 -11.50 9.11
CA PHE A 17 8.27 -10.84 8.83
C PHE A 17 7.57 -10.57 10.16
N SER A 18 7.14 -9.33 10.37
CA SER A 18 6.45 -8.90 11.58
C SER A 18 5.16 -8.20 11.20
N VAL A 19 4.07 -8.48 11.92
CA VAL A 19 2.77 -7.84 11.71
C VAL A 19 2.34 -7.15 13.00
N THR A 20 1.91 -5.90 12.89
CA THR A 20 1.26 -5.14 13.96
C THR A 20 -0.12 -4.72 13.46
N SER A 21 -1.16 -4.92 14.27
CA SER A 21 -2.54 -4.75 13.81
C SER A 21 -3.48 -4.25 14.90
N ASP A 22 -4.28 -3.23 14.58
CA ASP A 22 -5.55 -2.90 15.21
C ASP A 22 -6.66 -3.15 14.18
N ASN A 23 -7.17 -4.39 14.12
CA ASN A 23 -8.11 -4.84 13.09
C ASN A 23 -9.57 -4.57 13.47
N LYS A 24 -9.83 -3.52 14.25
CA LYS A 24 -11.22 -3.09 14.45
C LYS A 24 -11.75 -2.59 13.11
N PRO A 25 -12.91 -3.08 12.65
CA PRO A 25 -13.53 -2.64 11.40
C PRO A 25 -14.21 -1.27 11.61
N ASP A 26 -13.45 -0.28 12.06
CA ASP A 26 -13.89 1.09 12.35
C ASP A 26 -12.80 2.08 11.89
N TRP A 27 -12.92 3.35 12.30
CA TRP A 27 -11.95 4.39 11.94
C TRP A 27 -10.54 4.14 12.50
N SER A 28 -10.39 3.28 13.51
CA SER A 28 -9.10 2.92 14.12
C SER A 28 -8.36 1.80 13.36
N TYR A 29 -8.97 1.22 12.32
CA TYR A 29 -8.35 0.18 11.50
C TYR A 29 -6.95 0.59 11.04
N ASN A 30 -5.96 -0.20 11.45
CA ASN A 30 -4.57 -0.01 11.08
C ASN A 30 -3.83 -1.34 11.12
N ILE A 31 -3.25 -1.74 10.00
CA ILE A 31 -2.37 -2.91 9.91
C ILE A 31 -1.05 -2.49 9.29
N SER A 32 0.05 -2.99 9.86
CA SER A 32 1.39 -2.80 9.33
C SER A 32 2.14 -4.12 9.29
N CYS A 33 2.74 -4.42 8.15
CA CYS A 33 3.63 -5.56 7.95
C CYS A 33 5.03 -5.05 7.64
N THR A 34 6.02 -5.49 8.40
CA THR A 34 7.43 -5.11 8.22
C THR A 34 8.24 -6.34 7.80
N VAL A 35 9.13 -6.14 6.84
CA VAL A 35 10.13 -7.13 6.42
C VAL A 35 11.50 -6.63 6.84
N ASP A 36 12.15 -7.38 7.71
CA ASP A 36 13.52 -7.14 8.15
C ASP A 36 14.48 -8.13 7.49
N GLY A 37 15.65 -7.66 7.06
CA GLY A 37 16.78 -8.48 6.64
C GLY A 37 18.01 -8.12 7.46
N ASP A 38 18.63 -9.11 8.10
CA ASP A 38 19.82 -8.91 8.94
C ASP A 38 19.65 -7.78 9.98
N LYS A 39 18.47 -7.73 10.62
CA LYS A 39 18.05 -6.73 11.63
C LYS A 39 17.90 -5.29 11.09
N LYS A 40 17.75 -5.12 9.78
CA LYS A 40 17.41 -3.85 9.14
C LYS A 40 16.06 -3.95 8.51
N GLU A 41 15.20 -2.97 8.77
CA GLU A 41 13.94 -2.82 8.07
C GLU A 41 14.22 -2.56 6.58
N LEU A 42 13.71 -3.46 5.73
CA LEU A 42 13.85 -3.38 4.27
C LEU A 42 12.61 -2.77 3.65
N LEU A 43 11.45 -3.21 4.11
CA LEU A 43 10.15 -2.91 3.55
C LEU A 43 9.10 -2.78 4.65
N GLN A 44 8.19 -1.83 4.49
CA GLN A 44 6.97 -1.73 5.27
C GLN A 44 5.75 -1.64 4.35
N LEU A 45 4.73 -2.39 4.72
CA LEU A 45 3.38 -2.27 4.22
C LEU A 45 2.50 -1.71 5.33
N THR A 46 1.69 -0.71 5.04
CA THR A 46 0.73 -0.17 6.01
C THR A 46 -0.60 0.06 5.32
N ALA A 47 -1.70 -0.32 5.96
CA ALA A 47 -3.05 0.01 5.53
C ALA A 47 -3.77 0.67 6.70
N LYS A 48 -4.20 1.91 6.51
CA LYS A 48 -4.78 2.75 7.56
C LYS A 48 -6.05 3.43 7.07
N MET A 49 -7.07 3.44 7.91
CA MET A 49 -8.27 4.22 7.65
C MET A 49 -7.99 5.73 7.72
N GLY A 50 -8.58 6.49 6.83
CA GLY A 50 -8.51 7.95 6.79
C GLY A 50 -9.81 8.55 6.28
N VAL A 51 -10.05 9.81 6.62
CA VAL A 51 -11.22 10.55 6.14
C VAL A 51 -11.18 10.65 4.60
N GLU A 52 -12.30 10.40 3.95
CA GLU A 52 -12.44 10.59 2.50
C GLU A 52 -12.18 12.05 2.14
N MET A 53 -11.32 12.28 1.15
CA MET A 53 -10.99 13.62 0.65
C MET A 53 -10.64 13.57 -0.84
N PRO A 54 -10.63 14.72 -1.56
CA PRO A 54 -10.22 14.76 -2.96
C PRO A 54 -8.81 14.19 -3.14
N TRP A 55 -8.59 13.36 -4.17
CA TRP A 55 -7.33 12.60 -4.31
C TRP A 55 -6.06 13.46 -4.33
N ARG A 56 -6.12 14.70 -4.83
CA ARG A 56 -4.97 15.63 -4.81
C ARG A 56 -4.64 16.13 -3.41
N GLU A 57 -5.65 16.29 -2.56
CA GLU A 57 -5.46 16.63 -1.16
C GLU A 57 -4.94 15.43 -0.37
N TRP A 58 -5.52 14.25 -0.63
CA TRP A 58 -5.02 12.98 -0.09
C TRP A 58 -3.55 12.76 -0.42
N GLU A 59 -3.16 12.94 -1.69
CA GLU A 59 -1.77 12.77 -2.14
C GLU A 59 -0.81 13.64 -1.32
N LYS A 60 -1.13 14.93 -1.19
CA LYS A 60 -0.32 15.88 -0.43
C LYS A 60 -0.14 15.47 1.04
N ASN A 61 -1.13 14.82 1.63
CA ASN A 61 -1.14 14.45 3.04
C ASN A 61 -0.54 13.07 3.31
N HIS A 62 -0.61 12.14 2.34
CA HIS A 62 -0.33 10.72 2.56
C HIS A 62 0.82 10.16 1.73
N VAL A 63 1.18 10.80 0.61
CA VAL A 63 2.33 10.35 -0.19
C VAL A 63 3.60 11.03 0.34
N PRO A 64 4.55 10.27 0.91
CA PRO A 64 5.75 10.86 1.49
C PRO A 64 6.60 11.52 0.39
N PRO A 65 7.18 12.71 0.65
CA PRO A 65 8.08 13.34 -0.31
C PRO A 65 9.31 12.46 -0.50
N ARG A 66 9.54 12.00 -1.74
CA ARG A 66 10.66 11.12 -2.09
C ARG A 66 11.37 11.64 -3.34
N SER A 67 12.67 11.36 -3.41
CA SER A 67 13.49 11.63 -4.58
C SER A 67 13.12 10.71 -5.73
N GLY A 68 13.09 11.26 -6.94
CA GLY A 68 12.83 10.51 -8.18
C GLY A 68 11.47 10.83 -8.78
N GLU A 69 11.27 10.39 -10.02
CA GLU A 69 10.02 10.58 -10.73
C GLU A 69 8.92 9.71 -10.10
N THR A 70 7.72 10.27 -9.95
CA THR A 70 6.52 9.54 -9.55
C THR A 70 5.58 9.38 -10.74
N SER A 71 4.78 8.33 -10.72
CA SER A 71 3.76 8.11 -11.74
C SER A 71 2.46 7.66 -11.12
N TYR A 72 1.37 8.14 -11.71
CA TYR A 72 0.03 7.80 -11.29
C TYR A 72 -0.47 6.53 -11.97
N PHE A 73 -1.28 5.74 -11.27
CA PHE A 73 -1.95 4.58 -11.82
C PHE A 73 -3.37 4.45 -11.28
N ASN A 74 -4.17 3.58 -11.91
CA ASN A 74 -5.54 3.31 -11.50
C ASN A 74 -5.53 2.28 -10.36
N ALA A 75 -6.00 2.69 -9.19
CA ALA A 75 -6.15 1.81 -8.03
C ALA A 75 -7.16 2.44 -7.06
N GLY A 76 -8.34 1.82 -6.91
CA GLY A 76 -9.41 2.40 -6.10
C GLY A 76 -9.78 3.78 -6.63
N ILE A 77 -9.49 4.81 -5.84
CA ILE A 77 -9.59 6.22 -6.25
C ILE A 77 -8.34 6.65 -7.02
N LYS A 78 -7.15 6.41 -6.46
CA LYS A 78 -5.87 6.76 -7.09
C LYS A 78 -4.70 5.96 -6.53
N GLY A 79 -3.73 5.64 -7.38
CA GLY A 79 -2.42 5.14 -6.99
C GLY A 79 -1.29 6.07 -7.42
N VAL A 80 -0.25 6.16 -6.59
CA VAL A 80 1.03 6.85 -6.89
C VAL A 80 2.17 5.86 -6.68
N SER A 81 3.08 5.76 -7.63
CA SER A 81 4.25 4.88 -7.56
C SER A 81 5.54 5.65 -7.80
N GLY A 82 6.62 5.19 -7.18
CA GLY A 82 7.96 5.73 -7.33
C GLY A 82 9.02 4.63 -7.23
N PRO A 83 10.32 4.97 -7.25
CA PRO A 83 11.40 3.97 -7.23
C PRO A 83 11.46 3.11 -5.96
N ALA A 84 10.81 3.54 -4.87
CA ALA A 84 10.87 2.86 -3.58
C ALA A 84 9.51 2.86 -2.85
N LEU A 85 8.41 3.09 -3.58
CA LEU A 85 7.08 3.14 -2.98
C LEU A 85 5.95 2.88 -3.99
N ALA A 86 4.83 2.41 -3.45
CA ALA A 86 3.51 2.60 -4.04
C ALA A 86 2.51 2.96 -2.93
N VAL A 87 1.67 3.97 -3.18
CA VAL A 87 0.63 4.43 -2.24
C VAL A 87 -0.70 4.43 -2.97
N ILE A 88 -1.75 3.90 -2.36
CA ILE A 88 -3.07 3.71 -2.96
C ILE A 88 -4.15 4.25 -2.02
N ASP A 89 -5.10 4.99 -2.59
CA ASP A 89 -6.35 5.41 -1.93
C ASP A 89 -7.51 4.51 -2.38
N VAL A 90 -8.17 3.84 -1.44
CA VAL A 90 -9.21 2.84 -1.73
C VAL A 90 -10.51 3.24 -1.02
N PRO A 91 -11.65 3.32 -1.74
CA PRO A 91 -12.95 3.45 -1.09
C PRO A 91 -13.16 2.29 -0.12
N CYS A 92 -13.64 2.57 1.09
CA CYS A 92 -13.85 1.52 2.07
C CYS A 92 -15.21 1.63 2.75
N TYR A 93 -15.40 2.73 3.48
CA TYR A 93 -16.39 2.94 4.53
C TYR A 93 -16.86 1.69 5.30
N THR A 94 -16.35 1.57 6.52
CA THR A 94 -16.67 0.54 7.49
C THR A 94 -17.94 0.91 8.25
N HIS A 95 -18.73 -0.10 8.64
CA HIS A 95 -19.95 0.01 9.46
C HIS A 95 -19.65 0.65 10.85
N GLU A 96 -19.33 1.94 10.90
CA GLU A 96 -19.23 2.70 12.12
C GLU A 96 -20.31 3.80 12.18
N SER A 97 -21.21 3.66 13.13
CA SER A 97 -22.31 4.60 13.37
C SER A 97 -21.86 5.89 14.04
N SER A 98 -20.62 5.96 14.55
CA SER A 98 -20.11 7.05 15.39
C SER A 98 -19.60 8.24 14.59
N SER A 99 -18.79 8.01 13.55
CA SER A 99 -18.09 9.09 12.85
C SER A 99 -18.98 9.86 11.87
N GLY A 100 -19.95 9.18 11.24
CA GLY A 100 -20.85 9.76 10.22
C GLY A 100 -20.16 10.28 8.95
N GLN A 101 -18.82 10.29 8.90
CA GLN A 101 -18.01 10.79 7.79
C GLN A 101 -17.42 9.64 6.98
N PRO A 102 -17.56 9.61 5.65
CA PRO A 102 -16.98 8.56 4.81
C PRO A 102 -15.47 8.45 4.99
N HIS A 103 -14.97 7.21 4.90
CA HIS A 103 -13.57 6.84 5.11
C HIS A 103 -13.06 6.03 3.93
N ASN A 104 -11.81 6.31 3.58
CA ASN A 104 -11.02 5.53 2.65
C ASN A 104 -9.91 4.80 3.39
N LEU A 105 -9.41 3.74 2.76
CA LEU A 105 -8.24 3.01 3.19
C LEU A 105 -7.02 3.50 2.40
N THR A 106 -6.07 4.09 3.09
CA THR A 106 -4.75 4.43 2.53
C THR A 106 -3.82 3.26 2.70
N VAL A 107 -3.28 2.75 1.60
CA VAL A 107 -2.34 1.64 1.58
C VAL A 107 -1.00 2.12 1.08
N THR A 108 0.06 1.85 1.83
CA THR A 108 1.43 2.26 1.52
C THR A 108 2.32 1.03 1.50
N ALA A 109 3.05 0.84 0.41
CA ALA A 109 4.21 -0.03 0.32
C ALA A 109 5.46 0.84 0.21
N LEU A 110 6.44 0.63 1.08
CA LEU A 110 7.59 1.52 1.21
C LEU A 110 8.88 0.73 1.45
N ALA A 111 9.90 0.98 0.64
CA ALA A 111 11.25 0.51 0.90
C ALA A 111 12.09 1.53 1.68
N PHE A 112 12.91 0.99 2.59
CA PHE A 112 13.94 1.73 3.34
C PHE A 112 15.35 1.44 2.85
N LYS A 113 15.51 0.43 1.99
CA LYS A 113 16.76 0.08 1.32
C LYS A 113 16.53 -0.02 -0.19
N PRO A 114 17.57 0.24 -1.02
CA PRO A 114 17.47 0.05 -2.46
C PRO A 114 17.08 -1.38 -2.79
N MET A 115 16.03 -1.56 -3.59
CA MET A 115 15.57 -2.87 -4.06
C MET A 115 16.46 -3.36 -5.21
N GLN A 116 16.51 -4.68 -5.41
CA GLN A 116 17.22 -5.30 -6.53
C GLN A 116 16.32 -5.33 -7.77
N GLY A 117 16.92 -5.15 -8.95
CA GLY A 117 16.22 -5.17 -10.23
C GLY A 117 16.28 -3.84 -10.98
N SER A 118 15.57 -3.77 -12.11
CA SER A 118 15.42 -2.53 -12.87
C SER A 118 14.36 -1.62 -12.26
N ASP A 119 14.46 -0.31 -12.45
CA ASP A 119 13.47 0.66 -11.95
C ASP A 119 12.03 0.33 -12.39
N LYS A 120 11.87 -0.13 -13.64
CA LYS A 120 10.57 -0.57 -14.18
C LYS A 120 10.02 -1.77 -13.42
N GLN A 121 10.87 -2.76 -13.16
CA GLN A 121 10.48 -3.97 -12.43
C GLN A 121 10.15 -3.66 -10.98
N ILE A 122 11.03 -2.95 -10.27
CA ILE A 122 10.85 -2.57 -8.88
C ILE A 122 9.53 -1.79 -8.72
N ARG A 123 9.27 -0.81 -9.59
CA ARG A 123 8.03 -0.04 -9.54
C ARG A 123 6.79 -0.92 -9.74
N GLN A 124 6.84 -1.85 -10.70
CA GLN A 124 5.74 -2.79 -10.94
C GLN A 124 5.50 -3.69 -9.72
N ASP A 125 6.56 -4.21 -9.11
CA ASP A 125 6.45 -5.06 -7.93
C ASP A 125 5.82 -4.30 -6.74
N PHE A 126 6.17 -3.03 -6.53
CA PHE A 126 5.53 -2.18 -5.52
C PHE A 126 4.04 -1.97 -5.79
N VAL A 127 3.68 -1.73 -7.06
CA VAL A 127 2.27 -1.56 -7.46
C VAL A 127 1.49 -2.84 -7.18
N ASP A 128 2.01 -4.00 -7.63
CA ASP A 128 1.36 -5.30 -7.42
C ASP A 128 1.23 -5.63 -5.94
N LEU A 129 2.28 -5.38 -5.16
CA LEU A 129 2.26 -5.62 -3.72
C LEU A 129 1.27 -4.72 -2.99
N ALA A 130 1.24 -3.42 -3.31
CA ALA A 130 0.29 -2.49 -2.70
C ALA A 130 -1.16 -2.86 -3.07
N LEU A 131 -1.41 -3.31 -4.30
CA LEU A 131 -2.75 -3.76 -4.72
C LEU A 131 -3.17 -5.04 -4.01
N ASP A 132 -2.29 -6.03 -3.90
CA ASP A 132 -2.57 -7.26 -3.17
C ASP A 132 -2.85 -7.00 -1.70
N PHE A 133 -2.01 -6.16 -1.07
CA PHE A 133 -2.20 -5.77 0.32
C PHE A 133 -3.47 -4.93 0.52
N ALA A 134 -3.83 -4.09 -0.44
CA ALA A 134 -5.07 -3.33 -0.44
C ALA A 134 -6.30 -4.24 -0.52
N ARG A 135 -6.29 -5.27 -1.39
CA ARG A 135 -7.39 -6.25 -1.47
C ARG A 135 -7.56 -7.01 -0.16
N ALA A 136 -6.45 -7.45 0.44
CA ALA A 136 -6.47 -8.14 1.73
C ALA A 136 -6.99 -7.23 2.85
N SER A 137 -6.45 -6.02 2.95
CA SER A 137 -6.81 -5.05 3.99
C SER A 137 -8.24 -4.53 3.85
N HIS A 138 -8.71 -4.29 2.63
CA HIS A 138 -10.10 -3.90 2.38
C HIS A 138 -11.09 -4.98 2.83
N LYS A 139 -10.74 -6.25 2.62
CA LYS A 139 -11.54 -7.39 3.11
C LYS A 139 -11.49 -7.49 4.63
N ASP A 140 -10.30 -7.35 5.23
CA ASP A 140 -10.10 -7.44 6.68
C ASP A 140 -10.79 -6.31 7.45
N ALA A 141 -10.72 -5.09 6.91
CA ALA A 141 -11.40 -3.91 7.43
C ALA A 141 -12.94 -3.99 7.32
N LYS A 142 -13.49 -4.98 6.59
CA LYS A 142 -14.94 -5.13 6.33
C LYS A 142 -15.55 -3.86 5.72
N CYS A 143 -14.86 -3.32 4.73
CA CYS A 143 -15.35 -2.19 3.94
C CYS A 143 -16.69 -2.54 3.26
N ASP A 144 -17.69 -1.67 3.40
CA ASP A 144 -19.02 -1.86 2.80
C ASP A 144 -19.06 -1.40 1.34
N ARG A 145 -18.16 -0.48 0.96
CA ARG A 145 -18.02 -0.03 -0.43
C ARG A 145 -17.17 -1.00 -1.23
N PRO A 146 -17.44 -1.16 -2.54
CA PRO A 146 -16.51 -1.87 -3.42
C PRO A 146 -15.17 -1.14 -3.49
N SER A 147 -14.07 -1.90 -3.43
CA SER A 147 -12.71 -1.35 -3.42
C SER A 147 -12.32 -0.62 -4.71
N GLN A 148 -13.01 -0.88 -5.82
CA GLN A 148 -12.67 -0.35 -7.16
C GLN A 148 -11.22 -0.63 -7.59
N LEU A 149 -10.57 -1.62 -6.96
CA LEU A 149 -9.24 -2.07 -7.35
C LEU A 149 -9.32 -2.81 -8.69
N PRO A 150 -8.35 -2.64 -9.60
CA PRO A 150 -8.32 -3.37 -10.86
C PRO A 150 -8.24 -4.88 -10.60
N ALA A 151 -8.93 -5.68 -11.43
CA ALA A 151 -8.95 -7.14 -11.28
C ALA A 151 -7.57 -7.79 -11.50
N LYS A 152 -6.73 -7.16 -12.33
CA LYS A 152 -5.29 -7.42 -12.53
C LYS A 152 -4.64 -6.13 -13.06
N VAL A 153 -3.37 -5.88 -12.73
CA VAL A 153 -2.63 -4.76 -13.31
C VAL A 153 -2.49 -5.00 -14.81
N ALA A 154 -3.17 -4.19 -15.61
CA ALA A 154 -2.78 -4.03 -17.00
C ALA A 154 -1.37 -3.42 -16.97
N ALA A 155 -0.40 -4.07 -17.61
CA ALA A 155 0.96 -3.57 -17.69
C ALA A 155 0.97 -2.09 -18.11
N PRO A 156 1.89 -1.26 -17.59
CA PRO A 156 2.01 0.12 -18.05
C PRO A 156 2.22 0.11 -19.56
N SER A 157 1.33 0.78 -20.29
CA SER A 157 1.50 1.04 -21.72
C SER A 157 2.77 1.86 -21.92
N GLU A 158 3.59 1.41 -22.87
CA GLU A 158 4.88 1.96 -23.30
C GLU A 158 4.82 3.45 -23.68
#